data_AF-A0A7V2ANI6-F1
#
_entry.id   AF-A0A7V2ANI6-F1
#
_cell.length_a   1.000
_cell.length_b   1.000
_cell.length_c   1.000
_cell.angle_alpha   90.00
_cell.angle_beta   90.00
_cell.angle_gamma   90.00
#
_symmetry.space_group_name_H-M   'P 1'
#
loop_
_entity.id
_entity.type
_entity.pdbx_description
1 polymer ?
#
loop_
_entity_poly.entity_id
_entity_poly.type
_entity_poly.pdbx_seq_one_letter_code
_entity_poly.pdbx_strand_id
1 'polypeptide(L)'
;MGEPMGEDVKKRVLDRYIVVAIIFICVFLIFGFRLAYLQVLNGYYYYEVSQRSLVSSRSIVAPRGNILDSNGIPIASNRMAFVVQMVDVKLKSAELNDIIYSLIKIFEKNGDNYSSGLSSYLKFNPVEFGSTIKYSQNKIARLRNELGVRPKKDELISTPAALFTYLKDVHYKIDRKYSDEDAYKIMSIRYELRNFDMFVPISIARDVSKQTIAEIEERHYEFPGVTTGAEPVRKYGIDTKNAAHIIGYIDKINAEELKERKEKGYGINDVIGKSGIELAAEDYLKGKNGIKSVEIDVRGRLTD
;
A
#
# COMPACT_ATOMS: atom_id res chain seq x y z
N MET A 1 52.79 50.04 58.95
CA MET A 1 51.76 48.99 59.08
C MET A 1 50.42 49.62 58.79
N GLY A 2 49.66 49.31 57.75
CA GLY A 2 49.84 48.44 56.59
C GLY A 2 48.84 48.95 55.54
N GLU A 3 49.28 49.04 54.28
CA GLU A 3 48.42 49.43 53.14
C GLU A 3 47.38 48.34 52.82
N PRO A 4 46.24 48.71 52.19
CA PRO A 4 45.03 47.89 52.20
C PRO A 4 45.13 46.71 51.24
N MET A 5 45.56 45.55 51.75
CA MET A 5 45.69 44.29 51.01
C MET A 5 44.36 43.68 50.51
N GLY A 6 43.22 44.37 50.70
CA GLY A 6 41.88 43.90 50.34
C GLY A 6 41.27 44.46 49.04
N GLU A 7 41.76 45.60 48.55
CA GLU A 7 41.21 46.23 47.32
C GLU A 7 41.75 45.55 46.05
N ASP A 8 43.06 45.26 46.01
CA ASP A 8 43.71 44.63 44.85
C ASP A 8 43.27 43.19 44.60
N VAL A 9 42.93 42.43 45.66
CA VAL A 9 42.44 41.05 45.52
C VAL A 9 41.02 41.03 44.95
N LYS A 10 40.14 41.94 45.42
CA LYS A 10 38.80 42.11 44.84
C LYS A 10 38.84 42.54 43.39
N LYS A 11 39.76 43.45 43.03
CA LYS A 11 39.97 43.91 41.64
C LYS A 11 40.40 42.76 40.73
N ARG A 12 41.40 41.96 41.13
CA ARG A 12 41.87 40.79 40.36
C ARG A 12 40.82 39.69 40.22
N VAL A 13 39.94 39.50 41.21
CA VAL A 13 38.84 38.53 41.13
C VAL A 13 37.73 39.05 40.21
N LEU A 14 37.35 40.34 40.31
CA LEU A 14 36.42 40.97 39.37
C LEU A 14 36.93 40.90 37.93
N ASP A 15 38.23 41.11 37.70
CA ASP A 15 38.84 41.00 36.37
C ASP A 15 38.71 39.59 35.78
N ARG A 16 38.81 38.53 36.60
CA ARG A 16 38.60 37.14 36.16
C ARG A 16 37.14 36.86 35.82
N TYR A 17 36.19 37.37 36.61
CA TYR A 17 34.76 37.24 36.31
C TYR A 17 34.40 37.99 35.02
N ILE A 18 34.99 39.16 34.78
CA ILE A 18 34.82 39.92 33.54
C ILE A 18 35.35 39.13 32.34
N VAL A 19 36.54 38.52 32.45
CA VAL A 19 37.11 37.68 31.38
C VAL A 19 36.22 36.47 31.09
N VAL A 20 35.72 35.78 32.11
CA VAL A 20 34.79 34.65 31.93
C VAL A 20 33.47 35.11 31.30
N ALA A 21 32.92 36.25 31.73
CA ALA A 21 31.70 36.82 31.15
C ALA A 21 31.89 37.18 29.67
N ILE A 22 33.03 37.76 29.29
CA ILE A 22 33.36 38.06 27.89
C ILE A 22 33.43 36.77 27.06
N ILE A 23 34.07 35.72 27.57
CA ILE A 23 34.12 34.42 26.89
C ILE A 23 32.70 33.87 26.66
N PHE A 24 31.85 33.92 27.69
CA PHE A 24 30.44 33.49 27.56
C PHE A 24 29.67 34.31 26.53
N ILE A 25 29.86 35.63 26.51
CA ILE A 25 29.24 36.53 25.52
C ILE A 25 29.73 36.19 24.11
N CYS A 26 31.03 35.97 23.92
CA CYS A 26 31.60 35.58 22.63
C CYS A 26 31.04 34.24 22.14
N VAL A 27 30.95 33.23 23.01
CA VAL A 27 30.35 31.94 22.68
C VAL A 27 28.87 32.10 22.31
N PHE A 28 28.12 32.91 23.06
CA PHE A 28 26.72 33.19 22.77
C PHE A 28 26.54 33.88 21.42
N LEU A 29 27.41 34.83 21.07
CA LEU A 29 27.41 35.50 19.77
C LEU A 29 27.74 34.53 18.62
N ILE A 30 28.67 33.59 18.83
CA ILE A 30 29.00 32.55 17.84
C ILE A 30 27.78 31.65 17.57
N PHE A 31 27.09 31.20 18.63
CA PHE A 31 25.86 30.40 18.48
C PHE A 31 24.72 31.21 17.86
N GLY A 32 24.54 32.47 18.27
CA GLY A 32 23.55 33.38 17.71
C GLY A 32 23.78 33.61 16.21
N PHE A 33 25.03 33.84 15.81
CA PHE A 33 25.39 33.99 14.40
C PHE A 33 25.19 32.68 13.62
N ARG A 34 25.53 31.52 14.20
CA ARG A 34 25.30 30.22 13.57
C ARG A 34 23.80 29.93 13.36
N LEU A 35 22.97 30.29 14.33
CA LEU A 35 21.51 30.17 14.23
C LEU A 35 20.95 31.13 13.18
N ALA A 36 21.36 32.40 13.19
CA ALA A 36 20.98 33.37 12.17
C ALA A 36 21.42 32.93 10.77
N TYR A 37 22.62 32.37 10.62
CA TYR A 37 23.08 31.78 9.38
C TYR A 37 22.14 30.65 8.91
N LEU A 38 21.75 29.74 9.81
CA LEU A 38 20.87 28.62 9.46
C LEU A 38 19.45 29.08 9.09
N GLN A 39 18.93 30.11 9.77
CA GLN A 39 17.58 30.64 9.59
C GLN A 39 17.45 31.63 8.42
N VAL A 40 18.47 32.47 8.15
CA VAL A 40 18.39 33.53 7.13
C VAL A 40 18.92 33.05 5.78
N LEU A 41 20.03 32.30 5.74
CA LEU A 41 20.62 31.83 4.47
C LEU A 41 20.01 30.52 3.99
N ASN A 42 19.73 29.58 4.91
CA ASN A 42 19.14 28.28 4.56
C ASN A 42 17.69 28.13 5.02
N GLY A 43 17.06 29.16 5.59
CA GLY A 43 15.69 29.09 6.09
C GLY A 43 14.70 28.70 5.00
N TYR A 44 14.82 29.31 3.82
CA TYR A 44 14.00 28.95 2.66
C TYR A 44 14.23 27.51 2.21
N TYR A 45 15.49 27.07 2.15
CA TYR A 45 15.84 25.70 1.80
C TYR A 45 15.30 24.67 2.80
N TYR A 46 15.40 24.90 4.10
CA TYR A 46 14.87 24.00 5.13
C TYR A 46 13.34 24.09 5.28
N TYR A 47 12.75 25.26 5.07
CA TYR A 47 11.29 25.43 5.03
C TYR A 47 10.71 24.66 3.84
N GLU A 48 11.29 24.80 2.65
CA GLU A 48 10.91 24.00 1.47
C GLU A 48 11.14 22.51 1.70
N VAL A 49 12.30 22.08 2.21
CA VAL A 49 12.56 20.66 2.51
C VAL A 49 11.61 20.11 3.60
N SER A 50 11.13 20.94 4.53
CA SER A 50 10.11 20.54 5.52
C SER A 50 8.68 20.51 4.96
N GLN A 51 8.41 21.33 3.95
CA GLN A 51 7.15 21.39 3.20
C GLN A 51 7.17 20.48 1.97
N ARG A 52 8.29 19.78 1.69
CA ARG A 52 8.37 18.80 0.60
C ARG A 52 7.44 17.64 0.94
N SER A 53 6.25 17.73 0.40
CA SER A 53 5.52 16.58 -0.07
C SER A 53 6.47 15.56 -0.67
N LEU A 54 6.31 14.29 -0.27
CA LEU A 54 7.08 13.23 -0.90
C LEU A 54 6.51 13.04 -2.31
N VAL A 55 7.23 13.51 -3.33
CA VAL A 55 6.90 13.22 -4.73
C VAL A 55 7.11 11.72 -4.92
N SER A 56 6.01 10.98 -5.04
CA SER A 56 6.04 9.55 -5.29
C SER A 56 5.60 9.28 -6.73
N SER A 57 6.31 8.40 -7.42
CA SER A 57 5.94 7.95 -8.76
C SER A 57 4.95 6.79 -8.67
N ARG A 58 3.74 6.96 -9.20
CA ARG A 58 2.72 5.92 -9.35
C ARG A 58 2.72 5.38 -10.78
N SER A 59 2.66 4.05 -10.92
CA SER A 59 2.49 3.40 -12.23
C SER A 59 1.06 3.58 -12.73
N ILE A 60 0.89 4.09 -13.95
CA ILE A 60 -0.38 4.05 -14.70
C ILE A 60 -0.40 2.77 -15.52
N VAL A 61 -1.37 1.90 -15.28
CA VAL A 61 -1.54 0.64 -16.03
C VAL A 61 -1.88 0.95 -17.48
N ALA A 62 -1.07 0.44 -18.41
CA ALA A 62 -1.34 0.57 -19.84
C ALA A 62 -2.31 -0.51 -20.34
N PRO A 63 -3.16 -0.21 -21.33
CA PRO A 63 -4.03 -1.22 -21.94
C PRO A 63 -3.20 -2.29 -22.63
N ARG A 64 -3.68 -3.54 -22.58
CA ARG A 64 -3.05 -4.67 -23.28
C ARG A 64 -3.35 -4.61 -24.79
N GLY A 65 -2.55 -5.27 -25.61
CA GLY A 65 -2.85 -5.47 -27.03
C GLY A 65 -4.20 -6.17 -27.24
N ASN A 66 -4.92 -5.82 -28.32
CA ASN A 66 -6.15 -6.50 -28.68
C ASN A 66 -5.85 -7.86 -29.34
N ILE A 67 -6.66 -8.87 -29.05
CA ILE A 67 -6.67 -10.14 -29.78
C ILE A 67 -7.83 -10.07 -30.77
N LEU A 68 -7.52 -10.24 -32.05
CA LEU A 68 -8.47 -10.16 -33.16
C LEU A 68 -8.61 -11.54 -33.83
N ASP A 69 -9.76 -11.79 -34.46
CA ASP A 69 -9.90 -12.91 -35.39
C ASP A 69 -9.21 -12.61 -36.75
N SER A 70 -9.25 -13.57 -37.68
CA SER A 70 -8.69 -13.39 -39.03
C SER A 70 -9.37 -12.28 -39.85
N ASN A 71 -10.58 -11.87 -39.48
CA ASN A 71 -11.35 -10.81 -40.13
C ASN A 71 -11.17 -9.45 -39.43
N GLY A 72 -10.37 -9.36 -38.37
CA GLY A 72 -10.12 -8.15 -37.59
C GLY A 72 -11.14 -7.87 -36.48
N ILE A 73 -12.07 -8.79 -36.19
CA ILE A 73 -13.07 -8.64 -35.13
C ILE A 73 -12.41 -8.88 -33.76
N PRO A 74 -12.57 -7.96 -32.79
CA PRO A 74 -11.93 -8.09 -31.49
C PRO A 74 -12.55 -9.19 -30.64
N ILE A 75 -11.76 -10.22 -30.38
CA ILE A 75 -12.10 -11.35 -29.50
C ILE A 75 -11.80 -10.99 -28.04
N ALA A 76 -10.65 -10.36 -27.79
CA ALA A 76 -10.29 -9.84 -26.48
C ALA A 76 -9.77 -8.41 -26.64
N SER A 77 -10.42 -7.48 -25.95
CA SER A 77 -10.15 -6.04 -26.00
C SER A 77 -10.06 -5.48 -24.59
N ASN A 78 -9.94 -4.17 -24.46
CA ASN A 78 -9.92 -3.48 -23.17
C ASN A 78 -11.05 -2.46 -23.11
N ARG A 79 -11.57 -2.22 -21.91
CA ARG A 79 -12.46 -1.10 -21.62
C ARG A 79 -11.96 -0.37 -20.39
N MET A 80 -12.19 0.93 -20.30
CA MET A 80 -11.93 1.67 -19.08
C MET A 80 -12.96 1.27 -18.03
N ALA A 81 -12.50 1.01 -16.80
CA ALA A 81 -13.37 0.75 -15.67
C ALA A 81 -12.82 1.43 -14.41
N PHE A 82 -13.71 1.76 -13.49
CA PHE A 82 -13.33 2.39 -12.24
C PHE A 82 -12.66 1.39 -11.31
N VAL A 83 -11.70 1.86 -10.55
CA VAL A 83 -10.97 1.07 -9.56
C VAL A 83 -10.92 1.81 -8.24
N VAL A 84 -10.90 1.04 -7.15
CA VAL A 84 -10.63 1.56 -5.81
C VAL A 84 -9.32 0.97 -5.34
N GLN A 85 -8.44 1.84 -4.87
CA GLN A 85 -7.10 1.52 -4.44
C GLN A 85 -6.85 2.02 -3.04
N MET A 86 -5.95 1.35 -2.35
CA MET A 86 -5.47 1.80 -1.05
C MET A 86 -3.97 2.04 -1.10
N VAL A 87 -3.48 3.00 -0.32
CA VAL A 87 -2.06 3.31 -0.11
C VAL A 87 -1.74 3.22 1.38
N ASP A 88 -0.50 2.83 1.72
CA ASP A 88 -0.07 2.80 3.12
C ASP A 88 0.10 4.22 3.66
N VAL A 89 -0.82 4.62 4.54
CA VAL A 89 -0.73 5.87 5.30
C VAL A 89 -0.40 5.64 6.77
N LYS A 90 0.17 4.47 7.12
CA LYS A 90 0.63 4.11 8.47
C LYS A 90 -0.47 4.19 9.53
N LEU A 91 -1.69 3.81 9.17
CA LEU A 91 -2.83 3.74 10.10
C LEU A 91 -2.64 2.65 11.14
N LYS A 92 -3.31 2.81 12.30
CA LYS A 92 -3.42 1.71 13.26
C LYS A 92 -4.26 0.59 12.67
N SER A 93 -3.95 -0.65 13.03
CA SER A 93 -4.68 -1.82 12.50
C SER A 93 -6.19 -1.75 12.74
N ALA A 94 -6.63 -1.21 13.87
CA ALA A 94 -8.05 -1.03 14.18
C ALA A 94 -8.74 -0.03 13.23
N GLU A 95 -8.13 1.14 13.03
CA GLU A 95 -8.63 2.19 12.12
C GLU A 95 -8.70 1.67 10.67
N LEU A 96 -7.66 0.94 10.24
CA LEU A 96 -7.63 0.33 8.92
C LEU A 96 -8.71 -0.74 8.74
N ASN A 97 -8.96 -1.57 9.77
CA ASN A 97 -10.03 -2.56 9.74
C ASN A 97 -11.42 -1.90 9.64
N ASP A 98 -11.63 -0.76 10.33
CA ASP A 98 -12.85 0.04 10.24
C ASP A 98 -13.08 0.61 8.83
N ILE A 99 -12.04 1.20 8.24
CA ILE A 99 -12.08 1.72 6.86
C ILE A 99 -12.42 0.61 5.87
N ILE A 100 -11.71 -0.52 5.96
CA ILE A 100 -11.93 -1.67 5.08
C ILE A 100 -13.36 -2.19 5.23
N TYR A 101 -13.88 -2.28 6.45
CA TYR A 101 -15.26 -2.68 6.69
C TYR A 101 -16.25 -1.73 6.01
N SER A 102 -16.09 -0.41 6.19
CA SER A 102 -16.95 0.59 5.54
C SER A 102 -16.89 0.52 4.01
N LEU A 103 -15.73 0.27 3.42
CA LEU A 103 -15.60 0.06 1.97
C LEU A 103 -16.32 -1.20 1.50
N ILE A 104 -16.18 -2.32 2.23
CA ILE A 104 -16.91 -3.57 1.93
C ILE A 104 -18.42 -3.31 1.94
N LYS A 105 -18.93 -2.56 2.93
CA LYS A 105 -20.35 -2.21 2.97
C LYS A 105 -20.81 -1.42 1.75
N ILE A 106 -19.99 -0.49 1.25
CA ILE A 106 -20.30 0.26 0.02
C ILE A 106 -20.30 -0.69 -1.18
N PHE A 107 -19.28 -1.53 -1.32
CA PHE A 107 -19.18 -2.47 -2.44
C PHE A 107 -20.37 -3.43 -2.48
N GLU A 108 -20.69 -4.06 -1.34
CA GLU A 108 -21.82 -5.00 -1.25
C GLU A 108 -23.16 -4.32 -1.51
N LYS A 109 -23.36 -3.11 -0.97
CA LYS A 109 -24.57 -2.31 -1.20
C LYS A 109 -24.78 -2.02 -2.69
N ASN A 110 -23.70 -1.75 -3.42
CA ASN A 110 -23.74 -1.42 -4.85
C ASN A 110 -23.56 -2.64 -5.77
N GLY A 111 -23.42 -3.85 -5.21
CA GLY A 111 -23.23 -5.09 -5.98
C GLY A 111 -21.87 -5.21 -6.66
N ASP A 112 -20.87 -4.47 -6.17
CA ASP A 112 -19.52 -4.44 -6.72
C ASP A 112 -18.65 -5.57 -6.17
N ASN A 113 -17.82 -6.14 -7.05
CA ASN A 113 -16.83 -7.16 -6.65
C ASN A 113 -15.56 -6.51 -6.11
N TYR A 114 -14.95 -7.16 -5.14
CA TYR A 114 -13.68 -6.75 -4.55
C TYR A 114 -12.75 -7.95 -4.39
N SER A 115 -11.49 -7.64 -4.14
CA SER A 115 -10.40 -8.62 -4.09
C SER A 115 -10.59 -9.58 -2.92
N SER A 116 -10.40 -10.87 -3.20
CA SER A 116 -10.65 -11.96 -2.25
C SER A 116 -9.55 -13.03 -2.32
N GLY A 117 -8.29 -12.64 -2.52
CA GLY A 117 -7.16 -13.56 -2.68
C GLY A 117 -6.93 -14.47 -1.48
N LEU A 118 -7.42 -14.12 -0.29
CA LEU A 118 -7.37 -14.99 0.88
C LEU A 118 -8.14 -16.32 0.66
N SER A 119 -9.18 -16.32 -0.17
CA SER A 119 -10.01 -17.51 -0.46
C SER A 119 -9.22 -18.67 -1.07
N SER A 120 -8.09 -18.40 -1.74
CA SER A 120 -7.18 -19.41 -2.26
C SER A 120 -6.47 -20.19 -1.14
N TYR A 121 -6.39 -19.64 0.08
CA TYR A 121 -5.71 -20.21 1.24
C TYR A 121 -6.67 -20.67 2.32
N LEU A 122 -7.71 -19.88 2.58
CA LEU A 122 -8.71 -20.11 3.61
C LEU A 122 -10.05 -19.64 3.06
N LYS A 123 -11.03 -20.54 3.00
CA LYS A 123 -12.41 -20.20 2.64
C LYS A 123 -13.26 -20.04 3.89
N PHE A 124 -14.39 -19.36 3.73
CA PHE A 124 -15.40 -19.19 4.76
C PHE A 124 -16.74 -19.74 4.26
N ASN A 125 -17.54 -20.29 5.17
CA ASN A 125 -18.82 -20.94 4.91
C ASN A 125 -18.78 -22.12 3.91
N PRO A 126 -18.21 -23.29 4.30
CA PRO A 126 -17.61 -23.59 5.59
C PRO A 126 -16.14 -23.15 5.69
N VAL A 127 -15.62 -23.07 6.92
CA VAL A 127 -14.20 -22.76 7.15
C VAL A 127 -13.34 -23.96 6.71
N GLU A 128 -12.72 -23.85 5.54
CA GLU A 128 -11.87 -24.90 4.96
C GLU A 128 -10.59 -24.32 4.35
N PHE A 129 -9.56 -25.14 4.20
CA PHE A 129 -8.38 -24.74 3.44
C PHE A 129 -8.74 -24.52 1.96
N GLY A 130 -8.32 -23.39 1.43
CA GLY A 130 -8.38 -23.11 -0.01
C GLY A 130 -7.46 -24.04 -0.80
N SER A 131 -7.63 -24.04 -2.13
CA SER A 131 -6.95 -24.98 -3.04
C SER A 131 -5.42 -24.93 -2.92
N THR A 132 -4.83 -23.75 -2.67
CA THR A 132 -3.37 -23.56 -2.55
C THR A 132 -2.77 -24.33 -1.37
N ILE A 133 -3.53 -24.48 -0.28
CA ILE A 133 -3.07 -25.14 0.95
C ILE A 133 -3.62 -26.57 1.08
N LYS A 134 -4.83 -26.83 0.57
CA LYS A 134 -5.54 -28.11 0.73
C LYS A 134 -4.68 -29.32 0.35
N TYR A 135 -3.94 -29.21 -0.76
CA TYR A 135 -3.11 -30.29 -1.32
C TYR A 135 -1.59 -30.10 -1.09
N SER A 136 -1.19 -29.08 -0.33
CA SER A 136 0.24 -28.84 -0.07
C SER A 136 0.80 -29.85 0.93
N GLN A 137 1.93 -30.47 0.58
CA GLN A 137 2.68 -31.37 1.47
C GLN A 137 3.25 -30.62 2.68
N ASN A 138 3.63 -29.35 2.51
CA ASN A 138 4.22 -28.52 3.57
C ASN A 138 3.37 -27.28 3.84
N LYS A 139 2.17 -27.49 4.41
CA LYS A 139 1.15 -26.46 4.65
C LYS A 139 1.70 -25.30 5.48
N ILE A 140 2.39 -25.59 6.58
CA ILE A 140 2.93 -24.59 7.51
C ILE A 140 3.96 -23.70 6.80
N ALA A 141 4.88 -24.27 6.03
CA ALA A 141 5.88 -23.48 5.30
C ALA A 141 5.22 -22.56 4.25
N ARG A 142 4.25 -23.06 3.49
CA ARG A 142 3.48 -22.23 2.53
C ARG A 142 2.74 -21.10 3.23
N LEU A 143 2.02 -21.39 4.32
CA LEU A 143 1.30 -20.38 5.08
C LEU A 143 2.28 -19.29 5.56
N ARG A 144 3.42 -19.66 6.13
CA ARG A 144 4.44 -18.70 6.59
C ARG A 144 4.98 -17.81 5.46
N ASN A 145 5.28 -18.40 4.32
CA ASN A 145 5.90 -17.70 3.20
C ASN A 145 4.91 -16.83 2.42
N GLU A 146 3.68 -17.31 2.22
CA GLU A 146 2.71 -16.69 1.31
C GLU A 146 1.68 -15.81 2.03
N LEU A 147 1.25 -16.18 3.24
CA LEU A 147 0.38 -15.36 4.09
C LEU A 147 1.16 -14.45 5.05
N GLY A 148 2.49 -14.58 5.13
CA GLY A 148 3.30 -13.79 6.05
C GLY A 148 3.05 -14.10 7.54
N VAL A 149 2.41 -15.24 7.83
CA VAL A 149 2.11 -15.63 9.22
C VAL A 149 3.35 -16.17 9.92
N ARG A 150 3.57 -15.77 11.18
CA ARG A 150 4.68 -16.25 12.01
C ARG A 150 4.14 -16.64 13.38
N PRO A 151 3.40 -17.76 13.50
CA PRO A 151 2.83 -18.16 14.77
C PRO A 151 3.94 -18.58 15.74
N LYS A 152 3.73 -18.32 17.04
CA LYS A 152 4.65 -18.78 18.10
C LYS A 152 4.65 -20.30 18.24
N LYS A 153 3.55 -20.95 17.88
CA LYS A 153 3.35 -22.41 17.89
C LYS A 153 2.65 -22.82 16.61
N ASP A 154 3.14 -23.87 15.95
CA ASP A 154 2.65 -24.31 14.65
C ASP A 154 1.22 -24.86 14.67
N GLU A 155 0.80 -25.38 15.83
CA GLU A 155 -0.57 -25.82 16.10
C GLU A 155 -1.63 -24.71 15.86
N LEU A 156 -1.23 -23.44 15.96
CA LEU A 156 -2.15 -22.31 15.76
C LEU A 156 -2.60 -22.14 14.30
N ILE A 157 -1.97 -22.83 13.35
CA ILE A 157 -2.32 -22.76 11.92
C ILE A 157 -2.48 -24.15 11.29
N SER A 158 -2.53 -25.22 12.10
CA SER A 158 -2.59 -26.60 11.63
C SER A 158 -3.98 -27.00 11.12
N THR A 159 -5.04 -26.36 11.64
CA THR A 159 -6.43 -26.57 11.20
C THR A 159 -7.00 -25.30 10.56
N PRO A 160 -8.01 -25.39 9.66
CA PRO A 160 -8.63 -24.22 9.07
C PRO A 160 -9.23 -23.25 10.11
N ALA A 161 -9.87 -23.80 11.14
CA ALA A 161 -10.45 -23.03 12.23
C ALA A 161 -9.37 -22.34 13.09
N ALA A 162 -8.28 -23.04 13.42
CA ALA A 162 -7.17 -22.42 14.15
C ALA A 162 -6.52 -21.30 13.33
N LEU A 163 -6.29 -21.53 12.02
CA LEU A 163 -5.76 -20.51 11.12
C LEU A 163 -6.67 -19.28 11.05
N PHE A 164 -7.99 -19.49 10.93
CA PHE A 164 -8.97 -18.40 10.95
C PHE A 164 -8.83 -17.55 12.22
N THR A 165 -8.85 -18.18 13.39
CA THR A 165 -8.71 -17.49 14.68
C THR A 165 -7.36 -16.80 14.80
N TYR A 166 -6.27 -17.43 14.37
CA TYR A 166 -4.94 -16.82 14.37
C TYR A 166 -4.89 -15.57 13.48
N LEU A 167 -5.43 -15.64 12.26
CA LEU A 167 -5.47 -14.50 11.36
C LEU A 167 -6.30 -13.36 11.94
N LYS A 168 -7.48 -13.68 12.48
CA LYS A 168 -8.40 -12.71 13.07
C LYS A 168 -7.78 -12.01 14.29
N ASP A 169 -7.37 -12.78 15.29
CA ASP A 169 -7.05 -12.25 16.62
C ASP A 169 -5.58 -11.82 16.74
N VAL A 170 -4.66 -12.58 16.14
CA VAL A 170 -3.21 -12.38 16.33
C VAL A 170 -2.61 -11.55 15.20
N HIS A 171 -2.90 -11.92 13.95
CA HIS A 171 -2.24 -11.32 12.80
C HIS A 171 -2.84 -9.95 12.43
N TYR A 172 -4.16 -9.90 12.20
CA TYR A 172 -4.85 -8.68 11.78
C TYR A 172 -5.51 -7.91 12.93
N LYS A 173 -5.59 -8.50 14.12
CA LYS A 173 -6.13 -7.88 15.35
C LYS A 173 -7.51 -7.26 15.11
N ILE A 174 -8.40 -8.05 14.51
CA ILE A 174 -9.78 -7.65 14.21
C ILE A 174 -10.57 -7.64 15.51
N ASP A 175 -11.31 -6.56 15.74
CA ASP A 175 -12.11 -6.37 16.95
C ASP A 175 -13.29 -7.36 17.00
N ARG A 176 -13.73 -7.71 18.21
CA ARG A 176 -14.86 -8.63 18.42
C ARG A 176 -16.22 -8.04 18.03
N LYS A 177 -16.30 -6.74 17.73
CA LYS A 177 -17.51 -6.08 17.23
C LYS A 177 -17.96 -6.58 15.85
N TYR A 178 -17.05 -7.15 15.05
CA TYR A 178 -17.38 -7.69 13.74
C TYR A 178 -17.83 -9.15 13.85
N SER A 179 -18.80 -9.53 13.02
CA SER A 179 -19.17 -10.93 12.84
C SER A 179 -17.98 -11.72 12.27
N ASP A 180 -17.98 -13.05 12.41
CA ASP A 180 -16.92 -13.88 11.80
C ASP A 180 -16.91 -13.77 10.27
N GLU A 181 -18.08 -13.55 9.66
CA GLU A 181 -18.19 -13.30 8.23
C GLU A 181 -17.55 -11.96 7.85
N ASP A 182 -17.86 -10.89 8.59
CA ASP A 182 -17.27 -9.57 8.34
C ASP A 182 -15.76 -9.57 8.60
N ALA A 183 -15.32 -10.25 9.66
CA ALA A 183 -13.91 -10.45 9.95
C ALA A 183 -13.22 -11.16 8.76
N TYR A 184 -13.82 -12.21 8.20
CA TYR A 184 -13.29 -12.87 7.01
C TYR A 184 -13.16 -11.94 5.81
N LYS A 185 -14.16 -11.10 5.53
CA LYS A 185 -14.12 -10.12 4.44
C LYS A 185 -13.03 -9.07 4.66
N ILE A 186 -12.90 -8.57 5.89
CA ILE A 186 -11.81 -7.64 6.27
C ILE A 186 -10.44 -8.31 6.07
N MET A 187 -10.26 -9.54 6.54
CA MET A 187 -9.01 -10.30 6.34
C MET A 187 -8.69 -10.50 4.86
N SER A 188 -9.72 -10.68 4.02
CA SER A 188 -9.55 -10.86 2.58
C SER A 188 -8.94 -9.64 1.90
N ILE A 189 -9.39 -8.43 2.26
CA ILE A 189 -8.77 -7.19 1.77
C ILE A 189 -7.41 -6.96 2.44
N ARG A 190 -7.27 -7.17 3.75
CA ARG A 190 -5.99 -7.02 4.47
C ARG A 190 -4.89 -7.90 3.87
N TYR A 191 -5.24 -9.09 3.39
CA TYR A 191 -4.31 -9.99 2.70
C TYR A 191 -3.75 -9.41 1.39
N GLU A 192 -4.56 -8.66 0.64
CA GLU A 192 -4.09 -7.96 -0.56
C GLU A 192 -3.09 -6.85 -0.19
N LEU A 193 -3.28 -6.23 0.98
CA LEU A 193 -2.42 -5.17 1.50
C LEU A 193 -1.11 -5.68 2.14
N ARG A 194 -0.85 -7.00 2.17
CA ARG A 194 0.32 -7.58 2.88
C ARG A 194 1.68 -7.13 2.36
N ASN A 195 1.73 -6.77 1.08
CA ASN A 195 2.93 -6.30 0.39
C ASN A 195 2.80 -4.82 0.04
N PHE A 196 2.11 -4.05 0.89
CA PHE A 196 2.16 -2.59 0.83
C PHE A 196 3.61 -2.13 0.92
N ASP A 197 4.16 -1.76 -0.22
CA ASP A 197 5.30 -0.87 -0.24
C ASP A 197 4.79 0.54 0.01
N MET A 198 5.61 1.36 0.66
CA MET A 198 5.24 2.74 0.94
C MET A 198 5.01 3.42 -0.42
N PHE A 199 3.80 3.98 -0.61
CA PHE A 199 3.41 4.73 -1.80
C PHE A 199 3.06 3.96 -3.08
N VAL A 200 3.01 2.62 -3.06
CA VAL A 200 2.45 1.84 -4.18
C VAL A 200 0.97 1.53 -3.90
N PRO A 201 0.01 2.16 -4.59
CA PRO A 201 -1.40 1.86 -4.39
C PRO A 201 -1.70 0.42 -4.78
N ILE A 202 -2.45 -0.31 -3.96
CA ILE A 202 -2.93 -1.67 -4.28
C ILE A 202 -4.41 -1.60 -4.65
N SER A 203 -4.76 -2.17 -5.81
CA SER A 203 -6.15 -2.23 -6.27
C SER A 203 -6.93 -3.27 -5.47
N ILE A 204 -7.83 -2.79 -4.61
CA ILE A 204 -8.69 -3.62 -3.77
C ILE A 204 -10.00 -3.99 -4.47
N ALA A 205 -10.51 -3.14 -5.37
CA ALA A 205 -11.67 -3.41 -6.19
C ALA A 205 -11.45 -2.88 -7.60
N ARG A 206 -11.91 -3.63 -8.60
CA ARG A 206 -11.82 -3.26 -10.01
C ARG A 206 -13.18 -3.43 -10.64
N ASP A 207 -13.45 -2.59 -11.64
CA ASP A 207 -14.73 -2.59 -12.34
C ASP A 207 -15.90 -2.27 -11.42
N VAL A 208 -15.71 -1.27 -10.57
CA VAL A 208 -16.74 -0.80 -9.64
C VAL A 208 -17.71 0.16 -10.31
N SER A 209 -18.92 0.21 -9.78
CA SER A 209 -19.98 1.14 -10.19
C SER A 209 -19.58 2.60 -9.98
N LYS A 210 -20.19 3.49 -10.78
CA LYS A 210 -20.03 4.95 -10.60
C LYS A 210 -20.56 5.41 -9.24
N GLN A 211 -21.59 4.74 -8.73
CA GLN A 211 -22.20 4.99 -7.44
C GLN A 211 -21.20 4.75 -6.31
N THR A 212 -20.44 3.65 -6.34
CA THR A 212 -19.37 3.39 -5.38
C THR A 212 -18.29 4.47 -5.40
N ILE A 213 -17.88 4.92 -6.59
CA ILE A 213 -16.90 6.01 -6.70
C ILE A 213 -17.46 7.30 -6.09
N ALA A 214 -18.69 7.67 -6.43
CA ALA A 214 -19.32 8.86 -5.87
C ALA A 214 -19.42 8.81 -4.34
N GLU A 215 -19.87 7.69 -3.77
CA GLU A 215 -19.97 7.52 -2.31
C GLU A 215 -18.61 7.61 -1.59
N ILE A 216 -17.54 7.10 -2.20
CA ILE A 216 -16.19 7.17 -1.63
C ILE A 216 -15.63 8.59 -1.74
N GLU A 217 -15.77 9.25 -2.90
CA GLU A 217 -15.25 10.60 -3.14
C GLU A 217 -15.98 11.67 -2.30
N GLU A 218 -17.31 11.56 -2.13
CA GLU A 218 -18.08 12.45 -1.27
C GLU A 218 -17.66 12.36 0.20
N ARG A 219 -17.26 11.17 0.64
CA ARG A 219 -16.83 10.86 2.01
C ARG A 219 -15.32 10.62 2.11
N HIS A 220 -14.52 11.21 1.21
CA HIS A 220 -13.08 10.95 1.16
C HIS A 220 -12.36 11.19 2.50
N TYR A 221 -12.86 12.11 3.33
CA TYR A 221 -12.33 12.39 4.66
C TYR A 221 -12.44 11.21 5.64
N GLU A 222 -13.40 10.30 5.42
CA GLU A 222 -13.59 9.07 6.19
C GLU A 222 -12.68 7.93 5.73
N PHE A 223 -12.02 8.08 4.58
CA PHE A 223 -11.28 7.04 3.89
C PHE A 223 -9.80 7.43 3.66
N PRO A 224 -9.03 7.74 4.73
CA PRO A 224 -7.62 8.09 4.57
C PRO A 224 -6.85 6.94 3.92
N GLY A 225 -6.05 7.27 2.90
CA GLY A 225 -5.28 6.30 2.12
C GLY A 225 -6.10 5.57 1.05
N VAL A 226 -7.38 5.87 0.86
CA VAL A 226 -8.18 5.34 -0.26
C VAL A 226 -8.15 6.33 -1.41
N THR A 227 -7.94 5.83 -2.62
CA THR A 227 -7.95 6.62 -3.85
C THR A 227 -8.75 5.89 -4.91
N THR A 228 -9.47 6.64 -5.73
CA THR A 228 -10.19 6.10 -6.89
C THR A 228 -9.43 6.39 -8.17
N GLY A 229 -9.75 5.66 -9.24
CA GLY A 229 -9.16 5.89 -10.54
C GLY A 229 -9.89 5.14 -11.64
N ALA A 230 -9.33 5.22 -12.85
CA ALA A 230 -9.78 4.44 -13.99
C ALA A 230 -8.60 3.65 -14.56
N GLU A 231 -8.78 2.34 -14.71
CA GLU A 231 -7.79 1.45 -15.32
C GLU A 231 -8.43 0.66 -16.47
N PRO A 232 -7.65 0.29 -17.50
CA PRO A 232 -8.13 -0.62 -18.52
C PRO A 232 -8.33 -2.01 -17.94
N VAL A 233 -9.54 -2.55 -18.07
CA VAL A 233 -9.87 -3.94 -17.73
C VAL A 233 -10.13 -4.75 -18.99
N ARG A 234 -9.69 -6.02 -18.98
CA ARG A 234 -9.84 -6.93 -20.12
C ARG A 234 -11.31 -7.27 -20.34
N LYS A 235 -11.77 -7.14 -21.58
CA LYS A 235 -13.12 -7.51 -22.01
C LYS A 235 -13.04 -8.59 -23.08
N TYR A 236 -13.60 -9.75 -22.78
CA TYR A 236 -13.75 -10.85 -23.73
C TYR A 236 -15.08 -10.71 -24.48
N GLY A 237 -15.05 -10.86 -25.80
CA GLY A 237 -16.22 -10.83 -26.68
C GLY A 237 -17.13 -12.05 -26.50
N ILE A 238 -18.37 -11.98 -26.98
CA ILE A 238 -19.36 -13.06 -26.80
C ILE A 238 -18.91 -14.37 -27.46
N ASP A 239 -18.24 -14.27 -28.61
CA ASP A 239 -17.77 -15.42 -29.39
C ASP A 239 -16.62 -16.18 -28.71
N THR A 240 -16.03 -15.62 -27.65
CA THR A 240 -14.97 -16.29 -26.87
C THR A 240 -15.45 -17.54 -26.16
N LYS A 241 -16.75 -17.70 -25.90
CA LYS A 241 -17.28 -18.86 -25.16
C LYS A 241 -16.86 -20.20 -25.78
N ASN A 242 -16.84 -20.28 -27.11
CA ASN A 242 -16.47 -21.50 -27.83
C ASN A 242 -14.95 -21.71 -27.95
N ALA A 243 -14.16 -20.65 -27.71
CA ALA A 243 -12.71 -20.65 -27.82
C ALA A 243 -12.01 -20.33 -26.49
N ALA A 244 -12.72 -20.42 -25.36
CA ALA A 244 -12.23 -19.92 -24.07
C ALA A 244 -10.90 -20.57 -23.65
N HIS A 245 -10.72 -21.87 -23.92
CA HIS A 245 -9.47 -22.58 -23.65
C HIS A 245 -8.32 -22.16 -24.58
N ILE A 246 -8.62 -21.73 -25.81
CA ILE A 246 -7.64 -21.26 -26.79
C ILE A 246 -7.21 -19.84 -26.46
N ILE A 247 -8.17 -18.94 -26.23
CA ILE A 247 -7.89 -17.55 -25.87
C ILE A 247 -7.19 -17.49 -24.51
N GLY A 248 -7.69 -18.27 -23.55
CA GLY A 248 -7.22 -18.26 -22.18
C GLY A 248 -7.80 -17.10 -21.37
N TYR A 249 -7.19 -16.84 -20.22
CA TYR A 249 -7.60 -15.77 -19.31
C TYR A 249 -6.38 -15.04 -18.73
N ILE A 250 -6.66 -13.89 -18.12
CA ILE A 250 -5.70 -13.12 -17.35
C ILE A 250 -6.07 -13.17 -15.88
N ASP A 251 -5.08 -13.05 -15.01
CA ASP A 251 -5.30 -12.92 -13.58
C ASP A 251 -4.14 -12.13 -12.94
N LYS A 252 -4.31 -11.71 -11.69
CA LYS A 252 -3.28 -10.99 -10.94
C LYS A 252 -1.98 -11.80 -10.92
N ILE A 253 -0.85 -11.10 -11.01
CA ILE A 253 0.46 -11.70 -10.83
C ILE A 253 0.58 -12.21 -9.39
N ASN A 254 1.00 -13.46 -9.22
CA ASN A 254 1.23 -14.03 -7.90
C ASN A 254 2.68 -13.73 -7.42
N ALA A 255 2.98 -14.07 -6.17
CA ALA A 255 4.28 -13.76 -5.58
C ALA A 255 5.46 -14.50 -6.22
N GLU A 256 5.26 -15.69 -6.79
CA GLU A 256 6.31 -16.47 -7.46
C GLU A 256 6.59 -15.89 -8.85
N GLU A 257 5.53 -15.67 -9.63
CA GLU A 257 5.60 -15.07 -10.96
C GLU A 257 6.18 -13.66 -10.94
N LEU A 258 5.84 -12.87 -9.91
CA LEU A 258 6.40 -11.53 -9.72
C LEU A 258 7.90 -11.59 -9.51
N LYS A 259 8.43 -12.56 -8.75
CA LYS A 259 9.88 -12.70 -8.56
C LYS A 259 10.60 -12.96 -9.88
N GLU A 260 10.04 -13.81 -10.73
CA GLU A 260 10.61 -14.15 -12.05
C GLU A 260 10.51 -12.98 -13.05
N ARG A 261 9.46 -12.16 -12.94
CA ARG A 261 9.13 -11.13 -13.94
C ARG A 261 9.43 -9.71 -13.47
N LYS A 262 9.93 -9.53 -12.25
CA LYS A 262 10.28 -8.21 -11.70
C LYS A 262 11.27 -7.46 -12.60
N GLU A 263 12.26 -8.17 -13.12
CA GLU A 263 13.27 -7.61 -14.04
C GLU A 263 12.69 -7.23 -15.41
N LYS A 264 11.56 -7.84 -15.80
CA LYS A 264 10.80 -7.48 -17.00
C LYS A 264 9.86 -6.29 -16.80
N GLY A 265 9.94 -5.62 -15.64
CA GLY A 265 9.15 -4.41 -15.35
C GLY A 265 7.74 -4.69 -14.83
N TYR A 266 7.43 -5.92 -14.38
CA TYR A 266 6.13 -6.23 -13.81
C TYR A 266 6.00 -5.72 -12.37
N GLY A 267 4.86 -5.08 -12.08
CA GLY A 267 4.48 -4.62 -10.76
C GLY A 267 3.50 -5.57 -10.06
N ILE A 268 3.33 -5.42 -8.74
CA ILE A 268 2.45 -6.27 -7.93
C ILE A 268 0.97 -6.20 -8.32
N ASN A 269 0.53 -5.08 -8.92
CA ASN A 269 -0.84 -4.93 -9.41
C ASN A 269 -1.06 -5.46 -10.82
N ASP A 270 0.01 -5.84 -11.53
CA ASP A 270 -0.12 -6.26 -12.91
C ASP A 270 -0.94 -7.54 -13.04
N VAL A 271 -1.71 -7.59 -14.13
CA VAL A 271 -2.43 -8.77 -14.57
C VAL A 271 -1.69 -9.37 -15.75
N ILE A 272 -1.48 -10.68 -15.71
CA ILE A 272 -0.73 -11.43 -16.72
C ILE A 272 -1.61 -12.52 -17.32
N GLY A 273 -1.33 -12.90 -18.56
CA GLY A 273 -1.93 -14.07 -19.17
C GLY A 273 -1.56 -15.34 -18.42
N LYS A 274 -2.56 -16.17 -18.10
CA LYS A 274 -2.39 -17.41 -17.34
C LYS A 274 -2.51 -18.66 -18.21
N SER A 275 -3.16 -18.55 -19.36
CA SER A 275 -3.38 -19.67 -20.27
C SER A 275 -3.59 -19.19 -21.70
N GLY A 276 -3.61 -20.14 -22.64
CA GLY A 276 -3.96 -19.88 -24.03
C GLY A 276 -3.06 -18.84 -24.71
N ILE A 277 -3.67 -18.10 -25.64
CA ILE A 277 -3.03 -17.00 -26.37
C ILE A 277 -2.61 -15.87 -25.41
N GLU A 278 -3.38 -15.59 -24.36
CA GLU A 278 -3.02 -14.56 -23.37
C GLU A 278 -1.64 -14.81 -22.74
N LEU A 279 -1.34 -16.06 -22.38
CA LEU A 279 -0.02 -16.44 -21.85
C LEU A 279 1.04 -16.50 -22.95
N ALA A 280 0.73 -17.16 -24.07
CA ALA A 280 1.71 -17.39 -25.13
C ALA A 280 2.20 -16.08 -25.80
N ALA A 281 1.32 -15.07 -25.88
CA ALA A 281 1.62 -13.77 -26.46
C ALA A 281 1.82 -12.67 -25.41
N GLU A 282 2.06 -13.01 -24.13
CA GLU A 282 2.18 -12.04 -23.03
C GLU A 282 3.15 -10.90 -23.35
N ASP A 283 4.34 -11.21 -23.89
CA ASP A 283 5.36 -10.21 -24.22
C ASP A 283 4.93 -9.23 -25.33
N TYR A 284 3.97 -9.63 -26.19
CA TYR A 284 3.39 -8.78 -27.24
C TYR A 284 2.13 -8.04 -26.77
N LEU A 285 1.36 -8.67 -25.87
CA LEU A 285 0.11 -8.13 -25.36
C LEU A 285 0.33 -7.15 -24.20
N LYS A 286 1.42 -7.28 -23.43
CA LYS A 286 1.69 -6.38 -22.30
C LYS A 286 2.02 -4.97 -22.79
N GLY A 287 1.14 -4.02 -22.44
CA GLY A 287 1.43 -2.61 -22.58
C GLY A 287 2.54 -2.16 -21.62
N LYS A 288 3.30 -1.13 -22.03
CA LYS A 288 4.29 -0.49 -21.16
C LYS A 288 3.58 0.48 -20.23
N ASN A 289 3.59 0.20 -18.93
CA ASN A 289 2.96 1.07 -17.93
C ASN A 289 3.60 2.46 -17.96
N GLY A 290 2.76 3.49 -17.85
CA GLY A 290 3.21 4.87 -17.69
C GLY A 290 3.61 5.16 -16.26
N ILE A 291 4.24 6.31 -16.03
CA ILE A 291 4.59 6.79 -14.69
C ILE A 291 3.93 8.16 -14.50
N LYS A 292 3.20 8.33 -13.40
CA LYS A 292 2.65 9.61 -12.95
C LYS A 292 3.32 9.99 -11.64
N SER A 293 3.87 11.19 -11.55
CA SER A 293 4.30 11.74 -10.27
C SER A 293 3.08 12.20 -9.49
N VAL A 294 2.98 11.81 -8.23
CA VAL A 294 1.91 12.20 -7.32
C VAL A 294 2.54 12.84 -6.10
N GLU A 295 1.99 13.98 -5.70
CA GLU A 295 2.47 14.72 -4.56
C GLU A 295 1.76 14.23 -3.28
N ILE A 296 2.52 13.82 -2.26
CA ILE A 296 1.94 13.33 -1.01
C ILE A 296 2.03 14.42 0.06
N ASP A 297 0.88 14.94 0.46
CA ASP A 297 0.77 15.90 1.56
C ASP A 297 1.09 15.25 2.92
N VAL A 298 1.41 16.06 3.93
CA VAL A 298 1.77 15.64 5.31
C VAL A 298 0.68 14.83 6.01
N ARG A 299 -0.55 14.83 5.49
CA ARG A 299 -1.69 14.03 5.95
C ARG A 299 -1.86 12.71 5.19
N GLY A 300 -0.92 12.33 4.32
CA GLY A 300 -1.00 11.15 3.46
C GLY A 300 -1.96 11.30 2.28
N ARG A 301 -2.32 12.54 1.91
CA ARG A 301 -3.18 12.81 0.75
C ARG A 301 -2.34 12.76 -0.52
N LEU A 302 -2.80 12.00 -1.51
CA LEU A 302 -2.27 12.03 -2.87
C LEU A 302 -2.97 13.18 -3.61
N THR A 303 -2.24 14.24 -3.93
CA THR A 303 -2.72 15.32 -4.80
C THR A 303 -2.11 15.16 -6.19
N ASP A 304 -2.98 15.21 -7.19
CA ASP A 304 -2.69 15.06 -8.62
C ASP A 304 -2.02 16.30 -9.24
#